data_AF-A0A316F6R7-F1
#
_entry.id   AF-A0A316F6R7-F1
#
_cell.length_a   1.000
_cell.length_b   1.000
_cell.length_c   1.000
_cell.angle_alpha   90.00
_cell.angle_beta   90.00
_cell.angle_gamma   90.00
#
_symmetry.space_group_name_H-M   'P 1'
#
loop_
_entity.id
_entity.type
_entity.pdbx_description
1 polymer ?
#
loop_
_entity_poly.entity_id
_entity_poly.type
_entity_poly.pdbx_seq_one_letter_code
_entity_poly.pdbx_strand_id
1 'polypeptide(L)'
;EKGPVSEWVDVLREKPAMEAICRAVAKVSKVDLKSIVDGHNSRLRKNQPRKLAMYLCQILSDEKLANIAEYFGLKSVGSVCPAISEMKKLEEKGEMSKVLNQVYRILNIKK
;
A
#
# COMPACT_ATOMS: atom_id res chain seq x y z
N GLU A 1 -2.12 33.56 30.72
CA GLU A 1 -2.41 32.13 30.91
C GLU A 1 -1.76 31.31 29.80
N LYS A 2 -1.19 30.13 30.10
CA LYS A 2 -0.80 29.14 29.09
C LYS A 2 -1.82 28.00 29.16
N GLY A 3 -2.75 27.98 28.23
CA GLY A 3 -3.74 26.91 28.11
C GLY A 3 -3.07 25.54 27.95
N PRO A 4 -3.73 24.45 28.35
CA PRO A 4 -3.11 23.14 28.37
C PRO A 4 -2.74 22.72 26.94
N VAL A 5 -1.47 22.37 26.75
CA VAL A 5 -0.91 21.79 25.51
C VAL A 5 -1.41 20.34 25.37
N SER A 6 -2.73 20.16 25.41
CA SER A 6 -3.40 18.85 25.33
C SER A 6 -4.29 18.72 24.09
N GLU A 7 -4.32 19.74 23.22
CA GLU A 7 -5.28 19.82 22.10
C GLU A 7 -4.65 19.78 20.70
N TRP A 8 -3.37 19.39 20.59
CA TRP A 8 -2.66 19.22 19.29
C TRP A 8 -2.21 17.78 18.99
N VAL A 9 -2.65 16.80 19.77
CA VAL A 9 -2.15 15.41 19.66
C VAL A 9 -2.94 14.57 18.62
N ASP A 10 -3.65 15.22 17.68
CA ASP A 10 -4.40 14.55 16.60
C ASP A 10 -3.85 14.82 15.18
N VAL A 11 -2.77 15.59 15.02
CA VAL A 11 -2.37 16.10 13.68
C VAL A 11 -1.24 15.32 12.98
N LEU A 12 -0.56 14.38 13.66
CA LEU A 12 0.46 13.53 13.04
C LEU A 12 0.03 12.06 13.02
N ARG A 13 -0.99 11.73 12.22
CA ARG A 13 -1.07 10.35 11.69
C ARG A 13 0.14 10.18 10.77
N GLU A 14 1.24 9.69 11.30
CA GLU A 14 2.44 9.38 10.52
C GLU A 14 2.04 8.45 9.37
N LYS A 15 2.02 9.00 8.14
CA LYS A 15 1.73 8.22 6.95
C LYS A 15 2.88 7.22 6.76
N PRO A 16 2.59 5.92 6.59
CA PRO A 16 3.64 4.93 6.43
C PRO A 16 4.42 5.17 5.12
N ALA A 17 5.74 5.01 5.18
CA ALA A 17 6.58 5.01 3.99
C ALA A 17 6.18 3.87 3.03
N MET A 18 6.38 4.05 1.72
CA MET A 18 6.09 3.03 0.70
C MET A 18 6.77 1.68 1.01
N GLU A 19 7.99 1.73 1.56
CA GLU A 19 8.72 0.54 1.97
C GLU A 19 8.02 -0.22 3.11
N ALA A 20 7.52 0.49 4.12
CA ALA A 20 6.81 -0.11 5.25
C ALA A 20 5.52 -0.81 4.77
N ILE A 21 4.79 -0.17 3.85
CA ILE A 21 3.61 -0.75 3.20
C ILE A 21 3.99 -2.03 2.46
N CYS A 22 5.03 -1.99 1.62
CA CYS A 22 5.47 -3.15 0.84
C CYS A 22 5.93 -4.30 1.74
N ARG A 23 6.64 -4.02 2.83
CA ARG A 23 7.05 -5.01 3.83
C ARG A 23 5.84 -5.65 4.52
N ALA A 24 4.84 -4.86 4.88
CA ALA A 24 3.61 -5.38 5.49
C ALA A 24 2.85 -6.31 4.52
N VAL A 25 2.72 -5.91 3.26
CA VAL A 25 2.07 -6.73 2.21
C VAL A 25 2.84 -8.01 1.94
N ALA A 26 4.16 -7.95 1.85
CA ALA A 26 5.05 -9.11 1.71
C ALA A 26 4.81 -10.13 2.83
N LYS A 27 4.76 -9.65 4.09
CA LYS A 27 4.54 -10.47 5.27
C LYS A 27 3.17 -11.17 5.26
N VAL A 28 2.10 -10.44 4.93
CA VAL A 28 0.74 -11.01 4.88
C VAL A 28 0.60 -11.99 3.72
N SER A 29 1.17 -11.66 2.56
CA SER A 29 1.09 -12.47 1.35
C SER A 29 2.09 -13.63 1.31
N LYS A 30 3.00 -13.72 2.30
CA LYS A 30 4.08 -14.71 2.38
C LYS A 30 4.96 -14.74 1.12
N VAL A 31 5.33 -13.57 0.62
CA VAL A 31 6.22 -13.39 -0.53
C VAL A 31 7.39 -12.49 -0.17
N ASP A 32 8.48 -12.58 -0.92
CA ASP A 32 9.64 -11.71 -0.69
C ASP A 32 9.36 -10.26 -1.10
N LEU A 33 9.88 -9.31 -0.32
CA LEU A 33 9.79 -7.88 -0.65
C LEU A 33 10.33 -7.60 -2.07
N LYS A 34 11.43 -8.25 -2.45
CA LYS A 34 12.03 -8.14 -3.77
C LYS A 34 11.07 -8.58 -4.89
N SER A 35 10.25 -9.60 -4.65
CA SER A 35 9.23 -10.06 -5.61
C SER A 35 8.12 -9.03 -5.82
N ILE A 36 7.84 -8.21 -4.80
CA ILE A 36 6.88 -7.10 -4.85
C ILE A 36 7.48 -5.89 -5.59
N VAL A 37 8.75 -5.56 -5.35
CA VAL A 37 9.40 -4.34 -5.87
C VAL A 37 9.97 -4.51 -7.28
N ASP A 38 10.59 -5.65 -7.59
CA ASP A 38 11.32 -5.82 -8.86
C ASP A 38 10.44 -6.39 -10.00
N GLY A 39 9.30 -6.99 -9.67
CA GLY A 39 8.34 -7.47 -10.68
C GLY A 39 8.85 -8.58 -11.60
N HIS A 40 10.04 -9.14 -11.32
CA HIS A 40 10.72 -10.11 -12.17
C HIS A 40 10.00 -11.46 -12.28
N ASN A 41 8.95 -11.67 -11.46
CA ASN A 41 8.19 -12.92 -11.40
C ASN A 41 6.71 -12.75 -11.78
N SER A 42 6.40 -13.20 -13.01
CA SER A 42 5.19 -13.91 -13.43
C SER A 42 4.11 -13.16 -14.22
N ARG A 43 3.98 -13.60 -15.48
CA ARG A 43 2.95 -13.29 -16.48
C ARG A 43 1.55 -13.83 -16.15
N LEU A 44 1.34 -14.48 -15.00
CA LEU A 44 0.05 -15.03 -14.58
C LEU A 44 -0.18 -14.80 -13.08
N ARG A 45 -1.38 -14.29 -12.73
CA ARG A 45 -2.11 -14.21 -11.42
C ARG A 45 -1.34 -13.93 -10.11
N LYS A 46 -0.08 -14.30 -9.98
CA LYS A 46 0.87 -14.07 -8.89
C LYS A 46 1.27 -12.60 -8.67
N ASN A 47 0.77 -11.67 -9.49
CA ASN A 47 1.05 -10.24 -9.36
C ASN A 47 0.11 -9.51 -8.37
N GLN A 48 -0.84 -10.21 -7.75
CA GLN A 48 -1.81 -9.62 -6.83
C GLN A 48 -1.18 -8.92 -5.61
N PRO A 49 -0.14 -9.47 -4.93
CA PRO A 49 0.52 -8.79 -3.81
C PRO A 49 1.16 -7.45 -4.22
N ARG A 50 1.73 -7.38 -5.42
CA ARG A 50 2.33 -6.15 -5.94
C ARG A 50 1.29 -5.11 -6.31
N LYS A 51 0.19 -5.53 -6.96
CA LYS A 51 -0.95 -4.62 -7.23
C LYS A 51 -1.55 -4.09 -5.92
N LEU A 52 -1.68 -4.95 -4.91
CA LEU A 52 -2.14 -4.56 -3.58
C LEU A 52 -1.19 -3.57 -2.93
N ALA A 53 0.12 -3.78 -3.01
CA ALA A 53 1.11 -2.84 -2.49
C ALA A 53 1.02 -1.48 -3.20
N MET A 54 0.87 -1.44 -4.52
CA MET A 54 0.66 -0.20 -5.29
C MET A 54 -0.61 0.54 -4.84
N TYR A 55 -1.72 -0.20 -4.69
CA TYR A 55 -2.98 0.35 -4.22
C TYR A 55 -2.85 0.95 -2.81
N LEU A 56 -2.24 0.21 -1.88
CA LEU A 56 -2.02 0.68 -0.52
C LEU A 56 -1.06 1.87 -0.46
N CYS A 57 -0.03 1.93 -1.31
CA CYS A 57 0.81 3.11 -1.41
C CYS A 57 -0.03 4.32 -1.84
N GLN A 58 -0.95 4.18 -2.80
CA GLN A 58 -1.79 5.29 -3.22
C GLN A 58 -2.71 5.82 -2.09
N ILE A 59 -3.27 4.95 -1.26
CA ILE A 59 -4.25 5.36 -0.24
C ILE A 59 -3.64 5.65 1.13
N LEU A 60 -2.46 5.11 1.44
CA LEU A 60 -1.80 5.25 2.76
C LEU A 60 -0.57 6.16 2.73
N SER A 61 0.15 6.24 1.61
CA SER A 61 1.31 7.12 1.48
C SER A 61 0.89 8.47 0.89
N ASP A 62 1.70 9.51 1.10
CA ASP A 62 1.49 10.84 0.49
C ASP A 62 2.15 10.97 -0.90
N GLU A 63 2.48 9.83 -1.50
CA GLU A 63 3.32 9.79 -2.69
C GLU A 63 2.51 9.96 -3.97
N LYS A 64 3.10 10.65 -4.94
CA LYS A 64 2.51 10.80 -6.27
C LYS A 64 2.54 9.45 -6.99
N LEU A 65 1.57 9.22 -7.87
CA LEU A 65 1.53 8.02 -8.72
C LEU A 65 2.83 7.82 -9.54
N ALA A 66 3.52 8.91 -9.90
CA ALA A 66 4.83 8.87 -10.55
C ALA A 66 5.90 8.23 -9.65
N ASN A 67 5.98 8.66 -8.39
CA ASN A 67 6.92 8.13 -7.41
C ASN A 67 6.61 6.66 -7.09
N ILE A 68 5.33 6.30 -7.02
CA ILE A 68 4.91 4.90 -6.89
C ILE A 68 5.36 4.11 -8.12
N ALA A 69 5.11 4.59 -9.34
CA ALA A 69 5.55 3.90 -10.55
C ALA A 69 7.07 3.67 -10.58
N GLU A 70 7.84 4.69 -10.21
CA GLU A 70 9.29 4.64 -10.10
C GLU A 70 9.77 3.65 -9.04
N TYR A 71 9.18 3.68 -7.84
CA TYR A 71 9.50 2.77 -6.74
C TYR A 71 9.31 1.30 -7.16
N PHE A 72 8.28 1.01 -7.94
CA PHE A 72 8.02 -0.32 -8.47
C PHE A 72 8.76 -0.61 -9.80
N GLY A 73 9.56 0.30 -10.35
CA GLY A 73 10.27 0.08 -11.61
C GLY A 73 9.35 -0.07 -12.84
N LEU A 74 8.20 0.59 -12.83
CA LEU A 74 7.27 0.61 -13.95
C LEU A 74 7.63 1.71 -14.96
N LYS A 75 7.52 1.40 -16.26
CA LYS A 75 7.86 2.35 -17.34
C LYS A 75 6.93 3.56 -17.42
N SER A 76 5.70 3.46 -16.92
CA SER A 76 4.72 4.55 -16.97
C SER A 76 3.70 4.47 -15.85
N VAL A 77 3.21 5.63 -15.42
CA VAL A 77 2.08 5.76 -14.48
C VAL A 77 0.83 5.06 -15.01
N GLY A 78 0.64 5.04 -16.33
CA GLY A 78 -0.46 4.33 -16.99
C GLY A 78 -0.49 2.83 -16.72
N SER A 79 0.63 2.23 -16.27
CA SER A 79 0.69 0.82 -15.87
C SER A 79 0.23 0.59 -14.42
N VAL A 80 0.19 1.63 -13.58
CA VAL A 80 -0.26 1.58 -12.18
C VAL A 80 -1.79 1.66 -12.09
N CYS A 81 -2.41 2.53 -12.88
CA CYS A 81 -3.85 2.80 -12.81
C CYS A 81 -4.75 1.55 -12.97
N PRO A 82 -4.48 0.61 -13.91
CA PRO A 82 -5.26 -0.62 -14.03
C PRO A 82 -5.11 -1.53 -12.81
N ALA A 83 -3.89 -1.63 -12.25
CA ALA A 83 -3.62 -2.43 -11.04
C ALA A 83 -4.39 -1.89 -9.83
N ILE A 84 -4.36 -0.58 -9.62
CA ILE A 84 -5.13 0.13 -8.59
C ILE A 84 -6.63 -0.13 -8.79
N SER A 85 -7.13 0.07 -10.02
CA SER A 85 -8.57 -0.06 -10.32
C SER A 85 -9.08 -1.50 -10.09
N GLU A 86 -8.26 -2.50 -10.41
CA GLU A 86 -8.56 -3.90 -10.12
C GLU A 86 -8.62 -4.17 -8.61
N MET A 87 -7.65 -3.66 -7.85
CA MET A 87 -7.63 -3.84 -6.39
C MET A 87 -8.80 -3.13 -5.71
N LYS A 88 -9.16 -1.93 -6.16
CA LYS A 88 -10.32 -1.20 -5.65
C LYS A 88 -11.62 -2.02 -5.83
N LYS A 89 -11.82 -2.60 -7.02
CA LYS A 89 -12.98 -3.49 -7.28
C LYS A 89 -13.00 -4.72 -6.38
N LEU A 90 -11.83 -5.31 -6.10
CA LEU A 90 -11.73 -6.45 -5.19
C LEU A 90 -11.95 -6.06 -3.72
N GLU A 91 -11.58 -4.84 -3.31
CA GLU A 91 -11.93 -4.31 -1.99
C GLU A 91 -13.44 -4.08 -1.87
N GLU A 92 -14.07 -3.45 -2.87
CA GLU A 92 -15.53 -3.19 -2.90
C GLU A 92 -16.35 -4.49 -2.81
N LYS A 93 -15.85 -5.57 -3.43
CA LYS A 93 -16.45 -6.92 -3.33
C LYS A 93 -16.17 -7.63 -2.01
N GLY A 94 -15.32 -7.07 -1.15
CA GLY A 94 -14.92 -7.67 0.13
C GLY A 94 -13.93 -8.84 0.02
N GLU A 95 -13.47 -9.19 -1.19
CA GLU A 95 -12.59 -10.34 -1.45
C GLU A 95 -11.20 -10.19 -0.80
N MET A 96 -10.74 -8.96 -0.58
CA MET A 96 -9.44 -8.67 0.04
C MET A 96 -9.54 -8.14 1.47
N SER A 97 -10.73 -8.09 2.06
CA SER A 97 -10.98 -7.54 3.40
C SER A 97 -10.07 -8.12 4.49
N LYS A 98 -9.89 -9.44 4.50
CA LYS A 98 -9.00 -10.13 5.46
C LYS A 98 -7.55 -9.68 5.34
N VAL A 99 -7.05 -9.62 4.11
CA VAL A 99 -5.66 -9.23 3.82
C VAL A 99 -5.45 -7.76 4.19
N LEU A 100 -6.36 -6.88 3.80
CA LEU A 100 -6.31 -5.45 4.14
C LEU A 100 -6.30 -5.22 5.65
N ASN A 101 -7.17 -5.89 6.39
CA ASN A 101 -7.22 -5.77 7.86
C ASN A 101 -5.91 -6.25 8.52
N GLN A 102 -5.29 -7.31 7.99
CA GLN A 102 -3.99 -7.77 8.48
C GLN A 102 -2.89 -6.75 8.20
N VAL A 103 -2.88 -6.13 7.00
CA VAL A 103 -1.92 -5.09 6.66
C VAL A 103 -2.12 -3.84 7.53
N TYR A 104 -3.35 -3.35 7.70
CA TYR A 104 -3.65 -2.22 8.57
C TYR A 104 -3.24 -2.49 10.02
N ARG A 105 -3.43 -3.72 10.52
CA ARG A 105 -2.97 -4.11 11.86
C ARG A 105 -1.45 -4.07 11.99
N ILE A 106 -0.71 -4.50 10.96
CA ILE A 106 0.77 -4.44 10.96
C ILE A 106 1.25 -2.99 10.92
N LEU A 107 0.56 -2.13 10.18
CA LEU A 107 0.88 -0.70 10.06
C LEU A 107 0.32 0.15 11.22
N ASN A 108 -0.39 -0.47 12.18
CA ASN A 108 -1.08 0.21 13.29
C ASN A 108 -2.06 1.32 12.84
N ILE A 109 -2.72 1.11 11.70
CA ILE A 109 -3.68 2.05 11.12
C ILE A 109 -5.08 1.64 11.56
N LYS A 110 -5.82 2.59 12.16
CA LYS A 110 -7.26 2.42 12.44
C LYS A 110 -8.03 2.65 11.14
N LYS A 111 -8.71 1.60 10.66
CA LYS A 111 -9.67 1.71 9.55
C LYS A 111 -10.96 2.38 10.03
#